data_AF-A0A9X0HNW7-F1
#
_entry.id   AF-A0A9X0HNW7-F1
#
_cell.length_a   1.000
_cell.length_b   1.000
_cell.length_c   1.000
_cell.angle_alpha   90.00
_cell.angle_beta   90.00
_cell.angle_gamma   90.00
#
_symmetry.space_group_name_H-M   'P 1'
#
loop_
_entity.id
_entity.type
_entity.pdbx_description
1 polymer ?
#
loop_
_entity_poly.entity_id
_entity_poly.type
_entity_poly.pdbx_seq_one_letter_code
_entity_poly.pdbx_strand_id
1 'polypeptide(L)'
;MLWILLFTSVLWGCDGQWGWLQPYPFENAPAQRPLNLAHVLGRQLTLTSATDTLELLIRFERSSRTSVVLDATTGDTLLSGWVTRYRGLYYFAEPRADSTYWVHAWRIKGNHVQGLMEHWAQMLALRDAVEHGRFAELKRGSVTDTVVRLHYDAPKLHAFYEAAWIAAACTA
;
A
#
# COMPACT_ATOMS: atom_id res chain seq x y z
N MET A 1 -14.34 -14.59 -49.74
CA MET A 1 -13.36 -15.18 -48.80
C MET A 1 -13.41 -14.38 -47.51
N LEU A 2 -14.10 -14.93 -46.52
CA LEU A 2 -14.43 -14.29 -45.25
C LEU A 2 -13.39 -14.75 -44.21
N TRP A 3 -12.50 -13.86 -43.78
CA TRP A 3 -11.54 -14.14 -42.69
C TRP A 3 -12.20 -13.76 -41.36
N ILE A 4 -12.64 -14.78 -40.61
CA ILE A 4 -13.07 -14.63 -39.22
C ILE A 4 -11.79 -14.65 -38.37
N LEU A 5 -11.35 -13.48 -37.94
CA LEU A 5 -10.36 -13.35 -36.86
C LEU A 5 -11.05 -13.69 -35.54
N LEU A 6 -10.81 -14.90 -35.06
CA LEU A 6 -11.19 -15.34 -33.72
C LEU A 6 -10.41 -14.51 -32.68
N PHE A 7 -11.09 -13.51 -32.13
CA PHE A 7 -10.68 -12.77 -30.95
C PHE A 7 -10.88 -13.69 -29.74
N THR A 8 -9.90 -14.53 -29.45
CA THR A 8 -9.83 -15.28 -28.18
C THR A 8 -9.45 -14.29 -27.08
N SER A 9 -10.47 -13.62 -26.54
CA SER A 9 -10.39 -12.93 -25.26
C SER A 9 -10.12 -13.97 -24.18
N VAL A 10 -8.85 -14.18 -23.92
CA VAL A 10 -8.31 -14.95 -22.82
C VAL A 10 -8.65 -14.17 -21.53
N LEU A 11 -9.85 -14.41 -21.01
CA LEU A 11 -10.30 -13.98 -19.69
C LEU A 11 -9.55 -14.80 -18.65
N TRP A 12 -8.31 -14.40 -18.32
CA TRP A 12 -7.64 -14.90 -17.13
C TRP A 12 -8.32 -14.26 -15.92
N GLY A 13 -9.18 -15.03 -15.25
CA GLY A 13 -9.59 -14.71 -13.89
C GLY A 13 -8.36 -14.77 -13.00
N CYS A 14 -7.90 -13.61 -12.54
CA CYS A 14 -6.77 -13.46 -11.62
C CYS A 14 -7.15 -13.70 -10.15
N ASP A 15 -8.24 -14.43 -9.89
CA ASP A 15 -8.83 -14.56 -8.55
C ASP A 15 -8.56 -15.96 -8.00
N GLY A 16 -7.39 -16.19 -7.39
CA GLY A 16 -7.21 -17.40 -6.60
C GLY A 16 -5.81 -17.74 -6.10
N GLN A 17 -4.73 -17.20 -6.68
CA GLN A 17 -3.37 -17.71 -6.37
C GLN A 17 -2.63 -16.94 -5.25
N TRP A 18 -3.18 -15.83 -4.76
CA TRP A 18 -2.48 -14.93 -3.83
C TRP A 18 -2.59 -15.27 -2.34
N GLY A 19 -3.44 -16.24 -1.96
CA GLY A 19 -3.73 -16.53 -0.54
C GLY A 19 -2.53 -16.95 0.32
N TRP A 20 -1.47 -17.47 -0.31
CA TRP A 20 -0.25 -17.95 0.36
C TRP A 20 0.94 -17.00 0.18
N LEU A 21 0.83 -16.04 -0.73
CA LEU A 21 1.92 -15.12 -1.06
C LEU A 21 1.98 -14.03 0.01
N GLN A 22 3.12 -13.98 0.69
CA GLN A 22 3.40 -12.94 1.68
C GLN A 22 4.17 -11.80 1.02
N PRO A 23 3.81 -10.53 1.24
CA PRO A 23 4.61 -9.43 0.75
C PRO A 23 6.02 -9.43 1.36
N TYR A 24 6.99 -8.86 0.65
CA TYR A 24 8.32 -8.67 1.20
C TYR A 24 8.30 -7.54 2.23
N PRO A 25 8.73 -7.78 3.48
CA PRO A 25 8.78 -6.74 4.48
C PRO A 25 9.97 -5.81 4.25
N PHE A 26 9.85 -4.57 4.74
CA PHE A 26 10.91 -3.58 4.70
C PHE A 26 11.78 -3.66 5.96
N GLU A 27 13.10 -3.59 5.82
CA GLU A 27 14.04 -3.59 6.94
C GLU A 27 14.08 -2.24 7.70
N ASN A 28 13.63 -1.17 7.04
CA ASN A 28 13.60 0.17 7.60
C ASN A 28 12.29 0.89 7.23
N ALA A 29 11.92 1.85 8.06
CA ALA A 29 10.80 2.75 7.83
C ALA A 29 11.29 4.11 7.31
N PRO A 30 10.39 4.95 6.77
CA PRO A 30 10.69 6.35 6.48
C PRO A 30 11.21 7.05 7.74
N ALA A 31 12.47 7.50 7.74
CA ALA A 31 13.12 8.05 8.93
C ALA A 31 12.74 9.51 9.24
N GLN A 32 12.04 10.21 8.35
CA GLN A 32 11.87 11.66 8.45
C GLN A 32 10.45 12.07 8.87
N ARG A 33 10.37 12.76 10.01
CA ARG A 33 9.23 13.57 10.49
C ARG A 33 7.85 12.99 10.14
N PRO A 34 7.39 11.97 10.90
CA PRO A 34 6.05 11.45 10.74
C PRO A 34 5.00 12.56 10.82
N LEU A 35 4.06 12.51 9.88
CA LEU A 35 2.93 13.41 9.74
C LEU A 35 1.79 12.96 10.66
N ASN A 36 1.05 13.93 11.16
CA ASN A 36 -0.21 13.70 11.83
C ASN A 36 -1.31 13.53 10.78
N LEU A 37 -1.71 12.29 10.52
CA LEU A 37 -2.74 12.00 9.51
C LEU A 37 -4.08 12.67 9.84
N ALA A 38 -4.43 12.80 11.12
CA ALA A 38 -5.66 13.48 11.54
C ALA A 38 -5.66 14.97 11.19
N HIS A 39 -4.48 15.59 11.03
CA HIS A 39 -4.38 16.95 10.51
C HIS A 39 -4.50 17.03 8.98
N VAL A 40 -4.10 15.96 8.29
CA VAL A 40 -4.16 15.88 6.82
C VAL A 40 -5.58 15.58 6.33
N LEU A 41 -6.26 14.62 6.96
CA LEU A 41 -7.55 14.09 6.51
C LEU A 41 -8.73 14.52 7.39
N GLY A 42 -8.45 15.15 8.54
CA GLY A 42 -9.44 15.33 9.60
C GLY A 42 -9.44 14.17 10.59
N ARG A 43 -10.09 14.39 11.73
CA ARG A 43 -10.16 13.39 12.81
C ARG A 43 -11.20 12.31 12.56
N GLN A 44 -12.21 12.62 11.75
CA GLN A 44 -13.27 11.71 11.34
C GLN A 44 -13.50 11.92 9.85
N LEU A 45 -13.70 10.84 9.12
CA LEU A 45 -14.07 10.90 7.71
C LEU A 45 -14.87 9.67 7.32
N THR A 46 -15.67 9.82 6.28
CA THR A 46 -16.41 8.73 5.66
C THR A 46 -15.71 8.37 4.35
N LEU A 47 -15.27 7.13 4.22
CA LEU A 47 -14.84 6.57 2.95
C LEU A 47 -16.06 5.99 2.24
N THR A 48 -16.28 6.41 1.02
CA THR A 48 -17.29 5.82 0.14
C THR A 48 -16.58 5.12 -1.00
N SER A 49 -16.80 3.80 -1.11
CA SER A 49 -16.37 3.00 -2.26
C SER A 49 -17.57 2.73 -3.17
N ALA A 50 -17.37 1.93 -4.23
CA ALA A 50 -18.47 1.51 -5.10
C ALA A 50 -19.50 0.61 -4.41
N THR A 51 -19.09 -0.12 -3.37
CA THR A 51 -19.91 -1.17 -2.73
C THR A 51 -20.19 -0.94 -1.26
N ASP A 52 -19.43 -0.06 -0.60
CA ASP A 52 -19.48 0.09 0.85
C ASP A 52 -19.17 1.52 1.30
N THR A 53 -19.60 1.85 2.52
CA THR A 53 -19.31 3.09 3.20
C THR A 53 -18.71 2.79 4.56
N LEU A 54 -17.48 3.27 4.80
CA LEU A 54 -16.73 3.03 6.02
C LEU A 54 -16.52 4.35 6.76
N GLU A 55 -17.00 4.43 8.00
CA GLU A 55 -16.72 5.56 8.88
C GLU A 55 -15.41 5.34 9.63
N LEU A 56 -14.50 6.31 9.53
CA LEU A 56 -13.17 6.22 10.10
C LEU A 56 -12.94 7.28 11.17
N LEU A 57 -12.29 6.86 12.25
CA LEU A 57 -11.72 7.74 13.27
C LEU A 57 -10.19 7.71 13.20
N ILE A 58 -9.58 8.88 12.98
CA ILE A 58 -8.13 9.02 12.88
C ILE A 58 -7.59 9.69 14.15
N ARG A 59 -6.62 9.03 14.77
CA ARG A 59 -5.89 9.53 15.94
C ARG A 59 -4.41 9.67 15.61
N PHE A 60 -3.75 10.57 16.33
CA PHE A 60 -2.30 10.73 16.29
C PHE A 60 -1.74 10.65 17.69
N GLU A 61 -0.87 9.67 17.90
CA GLU A 61 -0.21 9.43 19.17
C GLU A 61 1.07 10.25 19.23
N ARG A 62 1.14 11.22 20.13
CA ARG A 62 2.28 12.15 20.19
C ARG A 62 3.58 11.51 20.67
N SER A 63 3.49 10.51 21.55
CA SER A 63 4.65 9.82 22.12
C SER A 63 5.41 8.98 21.09
N SER A 64 4.67 8.18 20.32
CA SER A 64 5.17 7.29 19.26
C SER A 64 5.24 7.96 17.89
N ARG A 65 4.56 9.11 17.73
CA ARG A 65 4.35 9.82 16.46
C ARG A 65 3.66 8.96 15.40
N THR A 66 2.86 7.98 15.80
CA THR A 66 2.08 7.13 14.90
C THR A 66 0.70 7.73 14.66
N SER A 67 0.16 7.47 13.47
CA SER A 67 -1.25 7.67 13.18
C SER A 67 -1.96 6.33 13.30
N VAL A 68 -3.12 6.35 13.94
CA VAL A 68 -3.99 5.17 14.12
C VAL A 68 -5.31 5.46 13.40
N VAL A 69 -5.69 4.57 12.51
CA VAL A 69 -6.97 4.59 11.80
C VAL A 69 -7.85 3.51 12.40
N LEU A 70 -9.01 3.91 12.88
CA LEU A 70 -9.98 3.05 13.55
C LEU A 70 -11.27 3.02 12.73
N ASP A 71 -11.95 1.88 12.72
CA ASP A 71 -13.36 1.82 12.39
C ASP A 71 -14.13 2.62 13.45
N ALA A 72 -14.92 3.62 13.03
CA ALA A 72 -15.62 4.50 13.96
C ALA A 72 -16.82 3.81 14.65
N THR A 73 -17.35 2.74 14.05
CA THR A 73 -18.51 1.99 14.53
C THR A 73 -18.08 0.93 15.55
N THR A 74 -17.06 0.13 15.22
CA THR A 74 -16.61 -0.97 16.08
C THR A 74 -15.51 -0.54 17.05
N GLY A 75 -14.73 0.50 16.69
CA GLY A 75 -13.53 0.92 17.41
C GLY A 75 -12.29 0.09 17.08
N ASP A 76 -12.38 -0.85 16.12
CA ASP A 76 -11.27 -1.72 15.75
C ASP A 76 -10.16 -0.94 15.06
N THR A 77 -8.90 -1.32 15.32
CA THR A 77 -7.75 -0.73 14.65
C THR A 77 -7.60 -1.34 13.26
N LEU A 78 -7.78 -0.50 12.25
CA LEU A 78 -7.60 -0.88 10.85
C LEU A 78 -6.13 -0.72 10.43
N LEU A 79 -5.49 0.37 10.87
CA LEU A 79 -4.10 0.69 10.52
C LEU A 79 -3.42 1.41 11.69
N SER A 80 -2.15 1.10 11.95
CA SER A 80 -1.32 1.83 12.92
C SER A 80 0.12 1.94 12.42
N GLY A 81 0.66 3.15 12.37
CA GLY A 81 2.00 3.33 11.78
C GLY A 81 2.42 4.78 11.58
N TRP A 82 3.61 4.96 11.03
CA TRP A 82 4.13 6.28 10.69
C TRP A 82 3.73 6.68 9.28
N VAL A 83 3.32 7.93 9.12
CA VAL A 83 2.96 8.50 7.81
C VAL A 83 4.02 9.50 7.39
N THR A 84 4.55 9.37 6.18
CA THR A 84 5.41 10.41 5.59
C THR A 84 4.89 10.80 4.22
N ARG A 85 5.37 11.93 3.69
CA ARG A 85 4.95 12.42 2.37
C ARG A 85 6.15 12.62 1.49
N TYR A 86 6.07 12.10 0.27
CA TYR A 86 7.07 12.32 -0.77
C TYR A 86 6.38 12.49 -2.13
N ARG A 87 6.65 13.61 -2.80
CA ARG A 87 6.12 13.97 -4.14
C ARG A 87 4.61 13.71 -4.31
N GLY A 88 3.82 14.13 -3.32
CA GLY A 88 2.36 14.04 -3.37
C GLY A 88 1.76 12.69 -2.94
N LEU A 89 2.60 11.68 -2.68
CA LEU A 89 2.14 10.41 -2.11
C LEU A 89 2.37 10.38 -0.60
N TYR A 90 1.48 9.71 0.11
CA TYR A 90 1.56 9.50 1.55
C TYR A 90 1.96 8.06 1.78
N TYR A 91 3.14 7.84 2.34
CA TYR A 91 3.68 6.52 2.63
C TYR A 91 3.34 6.16 4.06
N PHE A 92 2.67 5.04 4.24
CA PHE A 92 2.33 4.48 5.53
C PHE A 92 3.31 3.33 5.83
N ALA A 93 3.96 3.40 6.98
CA ALA A 93 4.86 2.35 7.46
C ALA A 93 4.31 1.77 8.75
N GLU A 94 3.81 0.54 8.66
CA GLU A 94 3.25 -0.23 9.77
C GLU A 94 4.34 -1.13 10.37
N PRO A 95 4.67 -0.99 11.67
CA PRO A 95 5.65 -1.83 12.32
C PRO A 95 5.15 -3.28 12.49
N ARG A 96 6.07 -4.23 12.34
CA ARG A 96 5.86 -5.64 12.65
C ARG A 96 6.67 -6.07 13.87
N ALA A 97 6.33 -7.22 14.44
CA ALA A 97 6.98 -7.77 15.63
C ALA A 97 8.49 -8.03 15.48
N ASP A 98 8.97 -8.27 14.25
CA ASP A 98 10.38 -8.60 13.95
C ASP A 98 11.23 -7.38 13.55
N SER A 99 10.81 -6.17 13.97
CA SER A 99 11.45 -4.90 13.62
C SER A 99 11.47 -4.60 12.11
N THR A 100 10.61 -5.28 11.34
CA THR A 100 10.36 -4.96 9.93
C THR A 100 9.09 -4.14 9.77
N TYR A 101 8.82 -3.68 8.55
CA TYR A 101 7.70 -2.81 8.27
C TYR A 101 6.92 -3.29 7.04
N TRP A 102 5.61 -3.13 7.10
CA TRP A 102 4.79 -3.08 5.90
C TRP A 102 4.70 -1.64 5.41
N VAL A 103 5.07 -1.43 4.15
CA VAL A 103 5.06 -0.10 3.55
C VAL A 103 4.13 -0.13 2.35
N HIS A 104 3.20 0.82 2.34
CA HIS A 104 2.28 1.04 1.23
C HIS A 104 2.04 2.55 1.08
N ALA A 105 1.37 2.96 0.00
CA ALA A 105 1.19 4.37 -0.31
C ALA A 105 -0.26 4.73 -0.64
N TRP A 106 -0.63 5.97 -0.32
CA TRP A 106 -1.91 6.56 -0.63
C TRP A 106 -1.75 7.83 -1.44
N ARG A 107 -2.76 8.12 -2.25
CA ARG A 107 -2.94 9.44 -2.88
C ARG A 107 -4.09 10.16 -2.21
N ILE A 108 -3.85 11.41 -1.83
CA ILE A 108 -4.90 12.29 -1.30
C ILE A 108 -5.00 13.49 -2.24
N LYS A 109 -6.15 13.68 -2.87
CA LYS A 109 -6.42 14.81 -3.78
C LYS A 109 -7.83 15.37 -3.52
N GLY A 110 -7.88 16.56 -2.92
CA GLY A 110 -9.14 17.13 -2.46
C GLY A 110 -9.79 16.19 -1.43
N ASN A 111 -11.04 15.82 -1.68
CA ASN A 111 -11.81 14.91 -0.82
C ASN A 111 -11.69 13.43 -1.23
N HIS A 112 -10.76 13.09 -2.12
CA HIS A 112 -10.57 11.72 -2.59
C HIS A 112 -9.29 11.13 -1.99
N VAL A 113 -9.43 9.94 -1.41
CA VAL A 113 -8.32 9.10 -0.93
C VAL A 113 -8.29 7.81 -1.74
N GLN A 114 -7.14 7.49 -2.31
CA GLN A 114 -6.93 6.28 -3.11
C GLN A 114 -5.89 5.38 -2.44
N GLY A 115 -6.10 4.07 -2.49
CA GLY A 115 -5.16 3.06 -2.00
C GLY A 115 -5.19 2.80 -0.49
N LEU A 116 -6.09 3.43 0.27
CA LEU A 116 -6.15 3.30 1.74
C LEU A 116 -6.47 1.86 2.20
N MET A 117 -7.39 1.19 1.51
CA MET A 117 -7.79 -0.20 1.82
C MET A 117 -7.04 -1.25 0.99
N GLU A 118 -6.23 -0.83 0.03
CA GLU A 118 -5.54 -1.72 -0.93
C GLU A 118 -4.11 -2.07 -0.49
N HIS A 119 -3.77 -1.84 0.78
CA HIS A 119 -2.40 -1.98 1.28
C HIS A 119 -1.79 -3.35 0.96
N TRP A 120 -2.52 -4.45 1.19
CA TRP A 120 -2.04 -5.79 0.91
C TRP A 120 -1.76 -6.02 -0.58
N ALA A 121 -2.72 -5.66 -1.44
CA ALA A 121 -2.61 -5.81 -2.89
C ALA A 121 -1.42 -4.99 -3.45
N GLN A 122 -1.22 -3.77 -2.96
CA GLN A 122 -0.08 -2.94 -3.34
C GLN A 122 1.26 -3.60 -3.00
N MET A 123 1.36 -4.19 -1.81
CA MET A 123 2.61 -4.84 -1.37
C MET A 123 2.87 -6.15 -2.12
N LEU A 124 1.82 -6.90 -2.50
CA LEU A 124 1.96 -8.08 -3.37
C LEU A 124 2.39 -7.70 -4.78
N ALA A 125 1.81 -6.65 -5.35
CA ALA A 125 2.22 -6.13 -6.66
C ALA A 125 3.68 -5.65 -6.65
N LEU A 126 4.13 -5.06 -5.54
CA LEU A 126 5.54 -4.68 -5.38
C LEU A 126 6.45 -5.91 -5.33
N ARG A 127 6.06 -6.93 -4.57
CA ARG A 127 6.78 -8.21 -4.53
C ARG A 127 6.92 -8.81 -5.92
N ASP A 128 5.82 -8.92 -6.67
CA ASP A 128 5.83 -9.44 -8.04
C ASP A 128 6.77 -8.65 -8.95
N ALA A 129 6.73 -7.31 -8.88
CA ALA A 129 7.62 -6.46 -9.65
C ALA A 129 9.11 -6.75 -9.33
N VAL A 130 9.42 -6.91 -8.05
CA VAL A 130 10.74 -7.21 -7.51
C VAL A 130 11.23 -8.63 -7.86
N GLU A 131 10.33 -9.62 -7.93
CA GLU A 131 10.63 -10.98 -8.38
C GLU A 131 10.98 -11.00 -9.87
N HIS A 132 10.31 -10.17 -10.68
CA HIS A 132 10.60 -9.98 -12.11
C HIS A 132 11.75 -9.00 -12.39
N GLY A 133 12.55 -8.66 -11.39
CA GLY A 133 13.76 -7.83 -11.53
C GLY A 133 13.53 -6.32 -11.65
N ARG A 134 12.28 -5.84 -11.61
CA ARG A 134 11.98 -4.41 -11.51
C ARG A 134 12.24 -3.96 -10.07
N PHE A 135 12.84 -2.79 -9.88
CA PHE A 135 13.18 -2.29 -8.54
C PHE A 135 14.11 -3.21 -7.74
N ALA A 136 15.01 -3.95 -8.40
CA ALA A 136 15.96 -4.85 -7.74
C ALA A 136 16.86 -4.12 -6.73
N GLU A 137 17.08 -2.82 -6.92
CA GLU A 137 17.79 -1.95 -5.99
C GLU A 137 17.12 -1.81 -4.62
N LEU A 138 15.81 -2.12 -4.51
CA LEU A 138 15.11 -2.16 -3.23
C LEU A 138 15.49 -3.41 -2.42
N LYS A 139 16.00 -4.47 -3.04
CA LYS A 139 16.43 -5.67 -2.29
C LYS A 139 17.69 -5.30 -1.50
N ARG A 140 17.61 -5.36 -0.17
CA ARG A 140 18.81 -5.60 0.63
C ARG A 140 18.92 -7.10 0.85
N GLY A 141 20.17 -7.57 0.89
CA GLY A 141 20.49 -8.99 0.79
C GLY A 141 19.65 -9.88 1.71
N SER A 142 19.59 -11.16 1.35
CA SER A 142 18.88 -12.18 2.11
C SER A 142 19.44 -12.29 3.53
N VAL A 143 18.60 -12.12 4.57
CA VAL A 143 19.02 -12.33 5.98
C VAL A 143 19.30 -13.82 6.24
N THR A 144 18.59 -14.66 5.51
CA THR A 144 18.83 -16.08 5.23
C THR A 144 18.59 -16.28 3.73
N ASP A 145 19.13 -17.31 3.08
CA ASP A 145 18.90 -17.60 1.64
C ASP A 145 17.42 -17.70 1.22
N THR A 146 16.49 -17.64 2.18
CA THR A 146 15.05 -17.84 2.03
C THR A 146 14.18 -16.60 2.29
N VAL A 147 14.70 -15.53 2.92
CA VAL A 147 13.88 -14.34 3.26
C VAL A 147 14.42 -13.08 2.61
N VAL A 148 13.71 -12.63 1.57
CA VAL A 148 13.96 -11.35 0.90
C VAL A 148 13.37 -10.22 1.73
N ARG A 149 14.18 -9.18 1.97
CA ARG A 149 13.74 -7.93 2.61
C ARG A 149 13.99 -6.75 1.68
N LEU A 150 13.11 -5.76 1.78
CA LEU A 150 13.23 -4.53 1.01
C LEU A 150 13.83 -3.41 1.87
N HIS A 151 14.53 -2.50 1.23
CA HIS A 151 14.96 -1.24 1.81
C HIS A 151 14.03 -0.13 1.35
N TYR A 152 13.59 0.70 2.29
CA TYR A 152 12.76 1.84 1.98
C TYR A 152 13.58 2.91 1.26
N ASP A 153 13.23 3.16 0.01
CA ASP A 153 13.75 4.26 -0.81
C ASP A 153 12.56 4.99 -1.45
N ALA A 154 12.23 6.18 -0.93
CA ALA A 154 11.06 6.94 -1.38
C ALA A 154 11.10 7.30 -2.88
N PRO A 155 12.21 7.82 -3.45
CA PRO A 155 12.33 8.01 -4.90
C PRO A 155 12.00 6.78 -5.73
N LYS A 156 12.50 5.61 -5.35
CA LYS A 156 12.28 4.36 -6.11
C LYS A 156 10.86 3.84 -5.95
N LEU A 157 10.35 3.84 -4.72
CA LEU A 157 8.96 3.45 -4.43
C LEU A 157 7.95 4.40 -5.06
N HIS A 158 8.28 5.69 -5.20
CA HIS A 158 7.43 6.67 -5.88
C HIS A 158 7.10 6.24 -7.31
N ALA A 159 8.10 5.85 -8.09
CA ALA A 159 7.88 5.37 -9.46
C ALA A 159 6.99 4.12 -9.50
N PHE A 160 7.14 3.21 -8.53
CA PHE A 160 6.27 2.04 -8.42
C PHE A 160 4.81 2.44 -8.11
N TYR A 161 4.57 3.15 -7.01
CA TYR A 161 3.21 3.46 -6.56
C TYR A 161 2.50 4.42 -7.49
N GLU A 162 3.22 5.32 -8.18
CA GLU A 162 2.62 6.19 -9.19
C GLU A 162 2.09 5.37 -10.39
N ALA A 163 2.82 4.34 -10.82
CA ALA A 163 2.43 3.49 -11.94
C ALA A 163 1.38 2.44 -11.55
N ALA A 164 1.46 1.87 -10.34
CA ALA A 164 0.54 0.83 -9.86
C ALA A 164 -0.92 1.29 -9.86
N TRP A 165 -1.17 2.58 -9.68
CA TRP A 165 -2.51 3.16 -9.68
C TRP A 165 -3.14 3.30 -11.06
N ILE A 166 -2.36 3.24 -12.13
CA ILE A 166 -2.90 3.20 -13.50
C ILE A 166 -3.51 1.82 -13.78
N ALA A 167 -2.95 0.75 -13.21
CA ALA A 167 -3.40 -0.62 -13.46
C ALA A 167 -4.63 -1.02 -12.65
N ALA A 168 -4.73 -0.58 -11.38
CA ALA A 168 -5.87 -0.89 -10.52
C ALA A 168 -7.20 -0.23 -10.97
N ALA A 169 -7.12 0.86 -11.75
CA ALA A 169 -8.28 1.50 -12.35
C ALA A 169 -8.90 0.70 -13.52
N CYS A 170 -8.22 -0.34 -14.02
CA CYS A 170 -8.72 -1.20 -15.10
C CYS A 170 -9.43 -2.46 -14.58
N THR A 171 -9.52 -2.66 -13.27
CA THR A 171 -10.06 -3.86 -12.62
C THR A 171 -11.30 -3.61 -11.77
N ALA A 172 -11.84 -2.39 -11.76
CA ALA A 172 -13.06 -2.01 -11.05
C ALA A 172 -14.20 -1.68 -12.02
#